data_AF-A0A7K7JYV8-F1
#
_entry.id   AF-A0A7K7JYV8-F1
#
_cell.length_a   1.000
_cell.length_b   1.000
_cell.length_c   1.000
_cell.angle_alpha   90.00
_cell.angle_beta   90.00
_cell.angle_gamma   90.00
#
_symmetry.space_group_name_H-M   'P 1'
#
loop_
_entity.id
_entity.type
_entity.pdbx_description
1 polymer ?
#
loop_
_entity_poly.entity_id
_entity_poly.type
_entity_poly.pdbx_seq_one_letter_code
_entity_poly.pdbx_strand_id
1 'polypeptide(L)'
;RKEYLDLYVNYKFNKSVQKPFEDFMQGFLRGCPARSWKMFSPEELQVLLQGQPTFDWHLLEKNVKYAQYTKSDQTIRNFWTVFHDLPEEKKKMFLVFLSGSDRISGYGLEPFRFCIADPQIENPDESSPYASTCLLTLFLPR
;
A
#
# COMPACT_ATOMS: atom_id res chain seq x y z
N ARG A 1 -25.56 -33.10 16.83
CA ARG A 1 -24.11 -32.78 16.60
C ARG A 1 -23.93 -31.51 15.76
N LYS A 2 -24.52 -31.41 14.55
CA LYS A 2 -24.44 -30.20 13.72
C LYS A 2 -25.01 -28.95 14.42
N GLU A 3 -26.21 -29.06 14.98
CA GLU A 3 -26.86 -27.98 15.73
C GLU A 3 -26.00 -27.45 16.89
N TYR A 4 -25.39 -28.34 17.68
CA TYR A 4 -24.47 -27.95 18.74
C TYR A 4 -23.27 -27.17 18.20
N LEU A 5 -22.69 -27.61 17.07
CA LEU A 5 -21.58 -26.90 16.43
C LEU A 5 -22.01 -25.52 15.93
N ASP A 6 -23.17 -25.42 15.27
CA ASP A 6 -23.70 -24.16 14.76
C ASP A 6 -23.98 -23.15 15.89
N LEU A 7 -24.58 -23.62 16.99
CA LEU A 7 -24.82 -22.80 18.19
C LEU A 7 -23.51 -22.36 18.86
N TYR A 8 -22.54 -23.26 18.96
CA TYR A 8 -21.24 -22.96 19.54
C TYR A 8 -20.47 -21.91 18.69
N VAL A 9 -20.44 -22.07 17.36
CA VAL A 9 -19.84 -21.11 16.43
C VAL A 9 -20.54 -19.76 16.54
N ASN A 10 -21.88 -19.73 16.51
CA ASN A 10 -22.63 -18.49 16.66
C ASN A 10 -22.39 -17.80 18.02
N TYR A 11 -22.30 -18.59 19.10
CA TYR A 11 -21.97 -18.04 20.41
C TYR A 11 -20.58 -17.41 20.41
N LYS A 12 -19.58 -18.13 19.89
CA LYS A 12 -18.17 -17.74 19.93
C LYS A 12 -17.84 -16.52 19.06
N PHE A 13 -18.49 -16.38 17.91
CA PHE A 13 -18.17 -15.32 16.95
C PHE A 13 -19.17 -14.17 16.91
N ASN A 14 -20.44 -14.39 17.31
CA ASN A 14 -21.46 -13.34 17.29
C ASN A 14 -21.90 -12.96 18.71
N LYS A 15 -22.39 -13.91 19.51
CA LYS A 15 -23.02 -13.57 20.80
C LYS A 15 -22.03 -13.08 21.85
N SER A 16 -20.87 -13.71 21.98
CA SER A 16 -19.88 -13.33 23.00
C SER A 16 -19.27 -11.94 22.77
N VAL A 17 -19.38 -11.40 21.55
CA VAL A 17 -18.83 -10.08 21.15
C VAL A 17 -19.90 -9.10 20.69
N GLN A 18 -21.19 -9.43 20.88
CA GLN A 18 -22.31 -8.68 20.30
C GLN A 18 -22.25 -7.19 20.66
N LYS A 19 -22.09 -6.87 21.94
CA LYS A 19 -22.10 -5.48 22.41
C LYS A 19 -20.91 -4.66 21.86
N PRO A 20 -19.63 -5.09 21.99
CA PRO A 20 -18.51 -4.41 21.36
C PRO A 20 -18.65 -4.25 19.85
N PHE A 21 -19.18 -5.27 19.16
CA PHE A 21 -19.38 -5.21 17.71
C PHE A 21 -20.44 -4.20 17.29
N GLU A 22 -21.56 -4.11 18.02
CA GLU A 22 -22.60 -3.10 17.78
C GLU A 22 -22.06 -1.67 17.95
N ASP A 23 -21.26 -1.44 19.00
CA ASP A 23 -20.64 -0.14 19.25
C ASP A 23 -19.59 0.21 18.17
N PHE A 24 -18.78 -0.76 17.74
CA PHE A 24 -17.88 -0.60 16.60
C PHE A 24 -18.64 -0.28 15.30
N MET A 25 -19.70 -1.03 15.00
CA MET A 25 -20.51 -0.86 13.79
C MET A 25 -21.18 0.52 13.76
N GLN A 26 -21.68 1.01 14.91
CA GLN A 26 -22.20 2.36 15.04
C GLN A 26 -21.13 3.42 14.70
N GLY A 27 -19.90 3.25 15.21
CA GLY A 27 -18.78 4.14 14.88
C GLY A 27 -18.40 4.07 13.40
N PHE A 28 -18.28 2.87 12.85
CA PHE A 28 -17.95 2.62 11.45
C PHE A 28 -18.95 3.29 10.50
N LEU A 29 -20.25 3.16 10.78
CA LEU A 29 -21.32 3.78 9.98
C LEU A 29 -21.34 5.31 10.06
N ARG A 30 -20.71 5.94 11.06
CA ARG A 30 -20.54 7.41 11.06
C ARG A 30 -19.51 7.86 10.03
N GLY A 31 -18.42 7.11 9.88
CA GLY A 31 -17.36 7.39 8.90
C GLY A 31 -17.70 6.92 7.49
N CYS A 32 -18.46 5.84 7.37
CA CYS A 32 -18.95 5.28 6.10
C CYS A 32 -20.48 5.12 6.14
N PRO A 33 -21.25 6.21 5.92
CA PRO A 33 -22.71 6.20 6.08
C PRO A 33 -23.44 5.33 5.05
N ALA A 34 -22.88 5.21 3.86
CA ALA A 34 -23.40 4.35 2.81
C ALA A 34 -23.11 2.88 3.15
N ARG A 35 -24.12 2.00 3.05
CA ARG A 35 -23.94 0.54 3.18
C ARG A 35 -23.29 -0.10 1.95
N SER A 36 -22.68 0.70 1.08
CA SER A 36 -21.95 0.25 -0.11
C SER A 36 -20.84 -0.75 0.22
N TRP A 37 -20.30 -0.71 1.45
CA TRP A 37 -19.34 -1.69 1.94
C TRP A 37 -19.89 -3.13 2.00
N LYS A 38 -21.22 -3.32 1.99
CA LYS A 38 -21.86 -4.65 1.92
C LYS A 38 -21.78 -5.29 0.54
N MET A 39 -21.37 -4.55 -0.49
CA MET A 39 -21.17 -5.10 -1.83
C MET A 39 -19.89 -5.94 -1.92
N PHE A 40 -18.95 -5.75 -0.99
CA PHE A 40 -17.70 -6.49 -0.93
C PHE A 40 -17.87 -7.81 -0.17
N SER A 41 -17.17 -8.86 -0.63
CA SER A 41 -16.90 -10.05 0.17
C SER A 41 -16.08 -9.70 1.43
N PRO A 42 -16.07 -10.57 2.47
CA PRO A 42 -15.25 -10.36 3.66
C PRO A 42 -13.76 -10.10 3.35
N GLU A 43 -13.22 -10.83 2.36
CA GLU A 43 -11.83 -10.73 1.93
C GLU A 43 -11.56 -9.38 1.23
N GLU A 44 -12.45 -8.95 0.34
CA GLU A 44 -12.34 -7.65 -0.34
C GLU A 44 -12.49 -6.48 0.64
N LEU A 45 -13.41 -6.58 1.61
CA LEU A 45 -13.56 -5.57 2.65
C LEU A 45 -12.32 -5.48 3.54
N GLN A 46 -11.70 -6.62 3.85
CA GLN A 46 -10.43 -6.65 4.58
C GLN A 46 -9.33 -5.93 3.80
N VAL A 47 -9.16 -6.25 2.51
CA VAL A 47 -8.17 -5.59 1.64
C VAL A 47 -8.45 -4.09 1.52
N LEU A 48 -9.72 -3.68 1.43
CA LEU A 48 -10.09 -2.27 1.37
C LEU A 48 -9.69 -1.51 2.64
N LEU A 49 -9.87 -2.13 3.82
CA LEU A 49 -9.61 -1.50 5.11
C LEU A 49 -8.13 -1.57 5.53
N GLN A 50 -7.47 -2.69 5.26
CA GLN A 50 -6.11 -3.00 5.71
C GLN A 50 -5.05 -2.75 4.65
N GLY A 51 -5.44 -2.67 3.37
CA GLY A 51 -4.51 -2.70 2.23
C GLY A 51 -4.17 -4.12 1.79
N GLN A 52 -3.48 -4.25 0.67
CA GLN A 52 -3.03 -5.53 0.14
C GLN A 52 -1.90 -6.13 1.00
N PRO A 53 -1.97 -7.41 1.37
CA PRO A 53 -0.94 -8.04 2.21
C PRO A 53 0.33 -8.41 1.45
N THR A 54 0.22 -8.61 0.13
CA THR A 54 1.30 -9.08 -0.76
C THR A 54 1.65 -8.03 -1.81
N PHE A 55 2.95 -7.83 -2.04
CA PHE A 55 3.45 -6.83 -2.98
C PHE A 55 4.20 -7.52 -4.12
N ASP A 56 3.79 -7.24 -5.36
CA ASP A 56 4.57 -7.57 -6.56
C ASP A 56 5.52 -6.42 -6.90
N TRP A 57 6.75 -6.50 -6.38
CA TRP A 57 7.77 -5.47 -6.57
C TRP A 57 8.22 -5.33 -8.03
N HIS A 58 8.10 -6.38 -8.85
CA HIS A 58 8.39 -6.28 -10.28
C HIS A 58 7.29 -5.52 -11.03
N LEU A 59 6.04 -5.67 -10.60
CA LEU A 59 4.94 -4.85 -11.11
C LEU A 59 5.12 -3.37 -10.74
N LEU A 60 5.60 -3.07 -9.54
CA LEU A 60 5.95 -1.69 -9.13
C LEU A 60 6.98 -1.07 -10.08
N GLU A 61 8.06 -1.79 -10.38
CA GLU A 61 9.09 -1.36 -11.33
C GLU A 61 8.53 -1.17 -12.74
N LYS A 62 7.65 -2.06 -13.19
CA LYS A 62 7.00 -1.96 -14.50
C LYS A 62 6.13 -0.71 -14.63
N ASN A 63 5.50 -0.30 -13.52
CA ASN A 63 4.55 0.82 -13.47
C ASN A 63 5.19 2.20 -13.26
N VAL A 64 6.51 2.27 -13.10
CA VAL A 64 7.21 3.54 -12.89
C VAL A 64 7.37 4.33 -14.19
N LYS A 65 7.26 5.66 -14.08
CA LYS A 65 7.63 6.60 -15.13
C LYS A 65 8.99 7.24 -14.81
N TYR A 66 9.71 7.64 -15.84
CA TYR A 66 11.00 8.30 -15.71
C TYR A 66 10.93 9.69 -16.33
N ALA A 67 11.42 10.70 -15.62
CA ALA A 67 11.54 12.07 -16.09
C ALA A 67 13.01 12.48 -16.04
N GLN A 68 13.56 12.94 -17.17
CA GLN A 68 15.01 13.21 -17.32
C GLN A 68 15.91 11.98 -17.04
N TYR A 69 15.30 10.80 -17.01
CA TYR A 69 15.95 9.51 -16.93
C TYR A 69 15.38 8.58 -18.01
N THR A 70 16.18 7.59 -18.36
CA THR A 70 15.76 6.42 -19.15
C THR A 70 15.94 5.15 -18.33
N LYS A 71 15.18 4.09 -18.66
CA LYS A 71 15.34 2.76 -18.04
C LYS A 71 16.76 2.19 -18.18
N SER A 72 17.51 2.65 -19.19
CA SER A 72 18.89 2.23 -19.46
C SER A 72 19.94 2.95 -18.61
N ASP A 73 19.60 4.07 -17.96
CA ASP A 73 20.57 4.86 -17.21
C ASP A 73 21.13 4.08 -16.02
N GLN A 74 22.43 4.22 -15.77
CA GLN A 74 23.12 3.47 -14.74
C GLN A 74 22.54 3.73 -13.35
N THR A 75 22.19 4.98 -13.02
CA THR A 75 21.56 5.37 -11.76
C THR A 75 20.24 4.65 -11.54
N ILE A 76 19.42 4.49 -12.59
CA ILE A 76 18.15 3.76 -12.53
C ILE A 76 18.37 2.25 -12.33
N ARG A 77 19.34 1.67 -13.06
CA ARG A 77 19.68 0.25 -12.88
C ARG A 77 20.19 -0.02 -11.47
N ASN A 78 21.07 0.84 -10.95
CA ASN A 78 21.58 0.75 -9.58
C ASN A 78 20.45 0.86 -8.54
N PHE A 79 19.53 1.80 -8.73
CA PHE A 79 18.37 1.96 -7.86
C PHE A 79 17.56 0.65 -7.77
N TRP A 80 17.21 0.03 -8.90
CA TRP A 80 16.42 -1.20 -8.88
C TRP A 80 17.18 -2.41 -8.38
N THR A 81 18.49 -2.52 -8.67
CA THR A 81 19.34 -3.56 -8.07
C THR A 81 19.31 -3.46 -6.55
N VAL A 82 19.59 -2.27 -5.99
CA VAL A 82 19.58 -2.05 -4.55
C VAL A 82 18.17 -2.27 -3.98
N PHE A 83 17.13 -1.74 -4.64
CA PHE A 83 15.76 -1.89 -4.19
C PHE A 83 15.32 -3.36 -4.11
N HIS A 84 15.65 -4.18 -5.10
CA HIS A 84 15.28 -5.60 -5.10
C HIS A 84 16.04 -6.40 -4.05
N ASP A 85 17.27 -6.00 -3.72
CA ASP A 85 18.08 -6.59 -2.65
C ASP A 85 17.61 -6.18 -1.23
N LEU A 86 16.77 -5.15 -1.10
CA LEU A 86 16.25 -4.74 0.20
C LEU A 86 15.33 -5.79 0.82
N PRO A 87 15.34 -5.92 2.17
CA PRO A 87 14.32 -6.67 2.90
C PRO A 87 12.92 -6.10 2.66
N GLU A 88 11.91 -6.96 2.76
CA GLU A 88 10.49 -6.62 2.57
C GLU A 88 10.06 -5.40 3.41
N GLU A 89 10.51 -5.33 4.67
CA GLU A 89 10.22 -4.20 5.57
C GLU A 89 10.74 -2.87 5.02
N LYS A 90 11.94 -2.87 4.43
CA LYS A 90 12.54 -1.66 3.84
C LYS A 90 11.87 -1.26 2.54
N LYS A 91 11.40 -2.21 1.74
CA LYS A 91 10.57 -1.95 0.55
C LYS A 91 9.23 -1.30 0.92
N LYS A 92 8.60 -1.75 2.02
CA LYS A 92 7.40 -1.10 2.56
C LYS A 92 7.69 0.30 3.11
N MET A 93 8.80 0.50 3.80
CA MET A 93 9.24 1.83 4.23
C MET A 93 9.47 2.79 3.05
N PHE A 94 9.96 2.28 1.92
CA PHE A 94 10.07 3.07 0.70
C PHE A 94 8.70 3.54 0.19
N LEU A 95 7.67 2.70 0.24
CA LEU A 95 6.31 3.12 -0.12
C LEU A 95 5.80 4.23 0.80
N VAL A 96 6.07 4.15 2.10
CA VAL A 96 5.74 5.23 3.06
C VAL A 96 6.49 6.51 2.71
N PHE A 97 7.78 6.42 2.41
CA PHE A 97 8.60 7.56 2.01
C PHE A 97 8.07 8.22 0.74
N LEU A 98 7.67 7.42 -0.24
CA LEU A 98 7.20 7.88 -1.54
C LEU A 98 5.76 8.43 -1.51
N SER A 99 4.87 7.80 -0.75
CA SER A 99 3.42 8.06 -0.82
C SER A 99 2.81 8.59 0.47
N GLY A 100 3.59 8.68 1.55
CA GLY A 100 3.12 9.04 2.89
C GLY A 100 2.32 7.94 3.59
N SER A 101 2.19 6.75 2.98
CA SER A 101 1.39 5.63 3.49
C SER A 101 2.06 4.30 3.13
N ASP A 102 2.01 3.32 4.04
CA ASP A 102 2.36 1.93 3.73
C ASP A 102 1.19 1.19 3.06
N ARG A 103 0.01 1.80 3.06
CA ARG A 103 -1.20 1.26 2.46
C ARG A 103 -1.28 1.71 1.01
N ILE A 104 -1.03 0.77 0.11
CA ILE A 104 -1.46 0.89 -1.27
C ILE A 104 -2.97 0.69 -1.31
N SER A 105 -3.67 1.52 -2.07
CA SER A 105 -5.13 1.44 -2.25
C SER A 105 -5.58 -0.02 -2.48
N GLY A 106 -6.79 -0.39 -2.04
CA GLY A 106 -7.28 -1.79 -2.07
C GLY A 106 -7.15 -2.53 -3.42
N TYR A 107 -7.00 -1.80 -4.52
CA TYR A 107 -6.70 -2.34 -5.86
C TYR A 107 -5.25 -2.83 -6.06
N GLY A 108 -4.38 -2.73 -5.06
CA GLY A 108 -2.99 -3.19 -5.11
C GLY A 108 -2.05 -2.35 -5.96
N LEU A 109 -0.90 -2.95 -6.30
CA LEU A 109 0.19 -2.29 -7.02
C LEU A 109 -0.10 -2.06 -8.51
N GLU A 110 -1.11 -2.75 -9.06
CA GLU A 110 -1.43 -2.71 -10.49
C GLU A 110 -1.83 -1.30 -10.98
N PRO A 111 -2.71 -0.54 -10.30
CA PRO A 111 -2.95 0.86 -10.64
C PRO A 111 -1.93 1.83 -10.04
N PHE A 112 -1.07 1.39 -9.12
CA PHE A 112 -0.10 2.27 -8.47
C PHE A 112 0.99 2.68 -9.47
N ARG A 113 1.11 3.99 -9.69
CA ARG A 113 2.09 4.59 -10.61
C ARG A 113 2.79 5.73 -9.91
N PHE A 114 4.10 5.78 -10.06
CA PHE A 114 4.94 6.84 -9.52
C PHE A 114 6.02 7.24 -10.53
N CYS A 115 6.73 8.33 -10.27
CA CYS A 115 7.78 8.86 -11.14
C CYS A 115 9.13 8.85 -10.44
N ILE A 116 10.20 8.51 -11.16
CA ILE A 116 11.58 8.80 -10.75
C ILE A 116 12.11 9.92 -11.66
N ALA A 117 12.57 11.00 -11.05
CA ALA A 117 13.02 12.20 -11.73
C ALA A 117 14.45 12.58 -11.35
N ASP A 118 15.23 13.03 -12.33
CA ASP A 118 16.50 13.70 -12.07
C ASP A 118 16.21 15.15 -11.65
N PRO A 119 16.61 15.58 -10.45
CA PRO A 119 16.43 16.96 -10.02
C PRO A 119 17.39 17.94 -10.73
N GLN A 120 18.35 17.46 -11.53
CA GLN A 120 19.33 18.25 -12.28
C GLN A 120 20.15 19.19 -11.39
N ILE A 121 20.62 18.67 -10.26
CA ILE A 121 21.42 19.41 -9.28
C ILE A 121 22.89 19.43 -9.75
N GLU A 122 23.58 20.58 -9.61
CA GLU A 122 24.98 20.73 -10.03
C GLU A 122 25.95 19.81 -9.28
N ASN A 123 25.75 19.62 -7.97
CA ASN A 123 26.53 18.74 -7.10
C ASN A 123 25.65 17.60 -6.54
N PRO A 124 25.51 16.47 -7.26
CA PRO A 124 24.65 15.36 -6.84
C PRO A 124 25.08 14.75 -5.50
N ASP A 125 26.39 14.69 -5.23
CA ASP A 125 26.96 14.12 -4.00
C ASP A 125 26.59 14.90 -2.73
N GLU A 126 26.16 16.16 -2.87
CA GLU A 126 25.74 17.01 -1.75
C GLU A 126 24.23 16.87 -1.46
N SER A 127 23.49 16.09 -2.24
CA SER A 127 22.04 15.95 -2.14
C SER A 127 21.61 14.51 -1.86
N SER A 128 20.77 14.34 -0.84
CA SER A 128 20.09 13.07 -0.60
C SER A 128 18.86 12.93 -1.51
N PRO A 129 18.46 11.71 -1.89
CA PRO A 129 17.18 11.48 -2.54
C PRO A 129 16.02 12.01 -1.67
N TYR A 130 15.02 12.61 -2.31
CA TYR A 130 13.84 13.15 -1.65
C TYR A 130 12.57 12.83 -2.45
N ALA A 131 11.41 12.84 -1.79
CA ALA A 131 10.14 12.52 -2.43
C ALA A 131 9.14 13.67 -2.32
N SER A 132 8.36 13.88 -3.38
CA SER A 132 7.11 14.62 -3.31
C SER A 132 5.95 13.64 -3.21
N THR A 133 5.42 13.48 -2.00
CA THR A 133 4.35 12.51 -1.70
C THR A 133 3.07 12.82 -2.47
N CYS A 134 2.69 14.09 -2.57
CA CYS A 134 1.51 14.54 -3.31
C CYS A 134 1.59 14.22 -4.81
N LEU A 135 2.80 14.22 -5.38
CA LEU A 135 3.02 13.96 -6.81
C LEU A 135 3.43 12.52 -7.10
N LEU A 136 3.68 11.71 -6.06
CA LEU A 136 4.29 10.39 -6.16
C LEU A 136 5.57 10.43 -7.01
N THR A 137 6.45 11.39 -6.71
CA THR A 137 7.72 11.56 -7.43
C THR A 137 8.89 11.37 -6.48
N LEU A 138 9.78 10.43 -6.81
CA LEU A 138 11.11 10.30 -6.22
C LEU A 138 12.09 11.14 -7.03
N PHE A 139 12.76 12.08 -6.38
CA PHE A 139 13.89 12.81 -6.95
C PHE A 139 15.17 12.09 -6.59
N LEU A 140 15.87 11.59 -7.61
CA LEU A 140 17.08 10.82 -7.49
C LEU A 140 18.22 11.58 -8.18
N PRO A 141 19.12 12.24 -7.43
CA PRO A 141 20.30 12.89 -8.00
C PRO A 141 21.14 11.90 -8.82
N ARG A 142 21.71 12.39 -9.93
CA ARG A 142 22.44 11.58 -10.91
C ARG A 142 23.87 11.31 -10.52
#